data_AF-A0A849R4S2-F1
#
_entry.id   AF-A0A849R4S2-F1
#
_cell.length_a   1.000
_cell.length_b   1.000
_cell.length_c   1.000
_cell.angle_alpha   90.00
_cell.angle_beta   90.00
_cell.angle_gamma   90.00
#
_symmetry.space_group_name_H-M   'P 1'
#
loop_
_entity.id
_entity.type
_entity.pdbx_description
1 polymer ?
#
loop_
_entity_poly.entity_id
_entity_poly.type
_entity_poly.pdbx_seq_one_letter_code
_entity_poly.pdbx_strand_id
1 'polypeptide(L)'
;MESIYRELTETEKQSRDLICLPLDNLDTIEEFESLVKELSPYVGMFKVGMASYTRFGPKAIEIIRKYDSEVFLDLKYYDIPNTLNDVSRAAAELGVYMFNVHASGGKKMMRDTVNSVKEKIAKTGGKMPKLLGVTILTSFDEATYLQTVQAVNPKLDGIDFDKYIEMAKADKVLQNEFKQLLVDFDLKDIIKKQVYNLAHLSEQIGLDGVVCSADDLKAIKDTLPKSFMYVTPGIKGPNTLPGPDQNIDRVFTPGNAIGQGSTILVVGRAITDPRTEEQREMGVEITPQMRIDAAYDVVRDAAEYLESVN
;
A
#
# COMPACT_ATOMS: atom_id res chain seq x y z
N MET A 1 25.06 27.87 -0.39
CA MET A 1 24.02 27.30 0.47
C MET A 1 24.41 25.86 0.70
N GLU A 2 24.60 25.45 1.95
CA GLU A 2 24.71 24.02 2.27
C GLU A 2 23.42 23.32 1.81
N SER A 3 23.57 22.13 1.25
CA SER A 3 22.43 21.30 0.86
C SER A 3 21.63 20.96 2.12
N ILE A 4 20.32 21.22 2.11
CA ILE A 4 19.41 20.74 3.18
C ILE A 4 19.29 19.20 3.18
N TYR A 5 19.76 18.55 2.12
CA TYR A 5 19.76 17.10 1.96
C TYR A 5 21.03 16.49 2.57
N ARG A 6 20.83 15.43 3.35
CA ARG A 6 21.86 14.53 3.85
C ARG A 6 22.26 13.56 2.73
N GLU A 7 23.55 13.29 2.62
CA GLU A 7 24.04 12.28 1.70
C GLU A 7 23.73 10.88 2.26
N LEU A 8 23.09 10.03 1.46
CA LEU A 8 22.74 8.67 1.84
C LEU A 8 23.94 7.73 1.70
N THR A 9 24.14 6.84 2.66
CA THR A 9 25.03 5.67 2.54
C THR A 9 24.53 4.70 1.47
N GLU A 10 25.34 3.71 1.09
CA GLU A 10 24.92 2.71 0.08
C GLU A 10 23.71 1.87 0.56
N THR A 11 23.66 1.46 1.83
CA THR A 11 22.51 0.75 2.38
C THR A 11 21.27 1.65 2.42
N GLU A 12 21.44 2.93 2.77
CA GLU A 12 20.34 3.89 2.77
C GLU A 12 19.81 4.14 1.35
N LYS A 13 20.67 4.19 0.33
CA LYS A 13 20.22 4.26 -1.08
C LYS A 13 19.41 3.04 -1.49
N GLN A 14 19.84 1.83 -1.12
CA GLN A 14 19.06 0.60 -1.35
C GLN A 14 17.71 0.65 -0.63
N SER A 15 17.69 1.18 0.60
CA SER A 15 16.48 1.30 1.41
C SER A 15 15.51 2.34 0.85
N ARG A 16 16.02 3.48 0.35
CA ARG A 16 15.25 4.49 -0.37
C ARG A 16 14.43 3.85 -1.50
N ASP A 17 15.03 2.93 -2.26
CA ASP A 17 14.37 2.31 -3.42
C ASP A 17 13.14 1.46 -3.02
N LEU A 18 13.04 1.08 -1.74
CA LEU A 18 11.88 0.36 -1.18
C LEU A 18 10.75 1.32 -0.75
N ILE A 19 11.03 2.62 -0.58
CA ILE A 19 10.08 3.60 -0.05
C ILE A 19 9.21 4.16 -1.17
N CYS A 20 7.90 4.00 -1.02
CA CYS A 20 6.88 4.50 -1.93
C CYS A 20 5.99 5.54 -1.24
N LEU A 21 6.02 6.79 -1.70
CA LEU A 21 5.26 7.88 -1.09
C LEU A 21 3.94 8.14 -1.81
N PRO A 22 2.76 7.96 -1.18
CA PRO A 22 1.49 8.48 -1.68
C PRO A 22 1.52 9.99 -1.84
N LEU A 23 1.19 10.47 -3.03
CA LEU A 23 0.93 11.89 -3.29
C LEU A 23 -0.58 12.14 -3.24
N ASP A 24 -1.17 12.01 -2.04
CA ASP A 24 -2.60 12.19 -1.79
C ASP A 24 -2.85 13.56 -1.12
N ASN A 25 -4.09 14.09 -1.17
CA ASN A 25 -4.50 15.37 -0.56
C ASN A 25 -3.76 16.62 -1.06
N LEU A 26 -3.52 16.71 -2.36
CA LEU A 26 -2.90 17.86 -3.02
C LEU A 26 -3.93 18.54 -3.94
N ASP A 27 -4.09 19.85 -3.81
CA ASP A 27 -5.12 20.59 -4.54
C ASP A 27 -4.62 21.15 -5.87
N THR A 28 -3.33 21.47 -5.95
CA THR A 28 -2.70 22.06 -7.13
C THR A 28 -1.56 21.20 -7.69
N ILE A 29 -1.27 21.36 -8.97
CA ILE A 29 -0.18 20.61 -9.63
C ILE A 29 1.20 21.15 -9.18
N GLU A 30 1.25 22.41 -8.77
CA GLU A 30 2.43 23.06 -8.22
C GLU A 30 2.81 22.47 -6.84
N GLU A 31 1.84 22.25 -5.96
CA GLU A 31 2.06 21.54 -4.68
C GLU A 31 2.55 20.12 -4.93
N PHE A 32 1.95 19.42 -5.91
CA PHE A 32 2.36 18.08 -6.31
C PHE A 32 3.82 18.05 -6.79
N GLU A 33 4.20 18.94 -7.73
CA GLU A 33 5.58 19.00 -8.23
C GLU A 33 6.56 19.43 -7.13
N SER A 34 6.16 20.35 -6.25
CA SER A 34 6.98 20.76 -5.11
C SER A 34 7.30 19.59 -4.18
N LEU A 35 6.28 18.79 -3.82
CA LEU A 35 6.47 17.65 -2.92
C LEU A 35 7.32 16.54 -3.56
N VAL A 36 7.13 16.28 -4.85
CA VAL A 36 7.97 15.34 -5.62
C VAL A 36 9.44 15.80 -5.61
N LYS A 37 9.68 17.07 -5.96
CA LYS A 37 11.02 17.64 -5.98
C LYS A 37 11.70 17.55 -4.62
N GLU A 38 10.96 17.88 -3.57
CA GLU A 38 11.44 17.88 -2.19
C GLU A 38 11.85 16.49 -1.70
N LEU A 39 11.07 15.44 -2.03
CA LEU A 39 11.22 14.14 -1.39
C LEU A 39 11.90 13.08 -2.27
N SER A 40 12.04 13.31 -3.59
CA SER A 40 12.74 12.39 -4.50
C SER A 40 14.16 11.96 -4.08
N PRO A 41 14.94 12.75 -3.31
CA PRO A 41 16.23 12.28 -2.78
C PRO A 41 16.13 11.16 -1.73
N TYR A 42 14.97 10.95 -1.11
CA TYR A 42 14.77 9.97 -0.02
C TYR A 42 13.70 8.92 -0.33
N VAL A 43 12.93 9.08 -1.40
CA VAL A 43 11.94 8.08 -1.83
C VAL A 43 12.29 7.59 -3.23
N GLY A 44 12.35 6.28 -3.42
CA GLY A 44 12.62 5.68 -4.72
C GLY A 44 11.39 5.68 -5.62
N MET A 45 10.20 5.84 -5.04
CA MET A 45 8.95 5.74 -5.78
C MET A 45 7.88 6.68 -5.24
N PHE A 46 7.05 7.20 -6.14
CA PHE A 46 5.83 7.92 -5.78
C PHE A 46 4.59 7.15 -6.24
N LYS A 47 3.57 7.13 -5.39
CA LYS A 47 2.28 6.54 -5.69
C LYS A 47 1.29 7.60 -6.12
N VAL A 48 0.79 7.48 -7.34
CA VAL A 48 -0.31 8.29 -7.86
C VAL A 48 -1.62 7.52 -7.66
N GLY A 49 -2.38 7.93 -6.65
CA GLY A 49 -3.71 7.36 -6.36
C GLY A 49 -4.83 7.97 -7.20
N MET A 50 -6.05 7.46 -7.02
CA MET A 50 -7.24 7.89 -7.76
C MET A 50 -7.49 9.39 -7.66
N ALA A 51 -7.35 10.01 -6.49
CA ALA A 51 -7.60 11.44 -6.31
C ALA A 51 -6.66 12.29 -7.19
N SER A 52 -5.36 12.04 -7.09
CA SER A 52 -4.33 12.78 -7.84
C SER A 52 -4.36 12.48 -9.32
N TYR A 53 -4.61 11.23 -9.73
CA TYR A 53 -4.76 10.91 -11.15
C TYR A 53 -6.03 11.52 -11.75
N THR A 54 -7.14 11.54 -11.00
CA THR A 54 -8.38 12.18 -11.49
C THR A 54 -8.20 13.69 -11.66
N ARG A 55 -7.47 14.32 -10.74
CA ARG A 55 -7.24 15.77 -10.75
C ARG A 55 -6.22 16.21 -11.80
N PHE A 56 -5.10 15.50 -11.91
CA PHE A 56 -3.95 15.93 -12.70
C PHE A 56 -3.68 15.05 -13.93
N GLY A 57 -4.29 13.87 -14.01
CA GLY A 57 -4.16 12.95 -15.12
C GLY A 57 -2.71 12.48 -15.36
N PRO A 58 -2.36 12.16 -16.61
CA PRO A 58 -1.00 11.75 -16.99
C PRO A 58 0.09 12.76 -16.62
N LYS A 59 -0.26 14.04 -16.40
CA LYS A 59 0.72 15.07 -16.02
C LYS A 59 1.41 14.77 -14.70
N ALA A 60 0.72 14.14 -13.75
CA ALA A 60 1.30 13.68 -12.49
C ALA A 60 2.47 12.71 -12.72
N ILE A 61 2.30 11.78 -13.67
CA ILE A 61 3.31 10.77 -14.03
C ILE A 61 4.50 11.44 -14.72
N GLU A 62 4.23 12.36 -15.67
CA GLU A 62 5.28 13.13 -16.35
C GLU A 62 6.15 13.90 -15.36
N ILE A 63 5.54 14.52 -14.33
CA ILE A 63 6.27 15.28 -13.31
C ILE A 63 7.20 14.37 -12.51
N ILE A 64 6.68 13.26 -11.97
CA ILE A 64 7.50 12.33 -11.16
C ILE A 64 8.72 11.86 -11.95
N ARG A 65 8.52 11.49 -13.21
CA ARG A 65 9.59 10.96 -14.09
C ARG A 65 10.68 11.98 -14.44
N LYS A 66 10.50 13.28 -14.16
CA LYS A 66 11.58 14.27 -14.27
C LYS A 66 12.61 14.14 -13.14
N TYR A 67 12.20 13.53 -12.03
CA TYR A 67 13.01 13.28 -10.85
C TYR A 67 13.41 11.80 -10.85
N ASP A 68 14.53 11.45 -10.21
CA ASP A 68 15.05 10.08 -10.16
C ASP A 68 14.19 9.19 -9.25
N SER A 69 12.97 8.92 -9.70
CA SER A 69 11.95 8.20 -8.95
C SER A 69 10.99 7.46 -9.88
N GLU A 70 10.58 6.28 -9.43
CA GLU A 70 9.64 5.43 -10.14
C GLU A 70 8.18 5.79 -9.81
N VAL A 71 7.24 5.33 -10.65
CA VAL A 71 5.80 5.59 -10.47
C VAL A 71 5.03 4.31 -10.19
N PHE A 72 4.33 4.30 -9.06
CA PHE A 72 3.25 3.35 -8.79
C PHE A 72 1.89 3.99 -9.12
N LEU A 73 1.23 3.51 -10.17
CA LEU A 73 -0.13 3.91 -10.51
C LEU A 73 -1.16 3.07 -9.74
N ASP A 74 -1.66 3.61 -8.63
CA ASP A 74 -2.55 2.93 -7.68
C ASP A 74 -4.02 3.30 -7.92
N LEU A 75 -4.56 2.83 -9.04
CA LEU A 75 -5.96 3.06 -9.42
C LEU A 75 -6.88 1.88 -9.12
N LYS A 76 -6.30 0.76 -8.66
CA LYS A 76 -7.00 -0.46 -8.25
C LYS A 76 -8.04 -0.89 -9.28
N TYR A 77 -7.63 -1.00 -10.54
CA TYR A 77 -8.59 -1.21 -11.62
C TYR A 77 -9.44 -2.47 -11.39
N TYR A 78 -10.75 -2.31 -11.56
CA TYR A 78 -11.73 -3.35 -11.29
C TYR A 78 -12.99 -3.15 -12.13
N ASP A 79 -13.15 -3.98 -13.16
CA ASP A 79 -14.23 -3.91 -14.15
C ASP A 79 -14.28 -5.27 -14.88
N ILE A 80 -15.15 -5.40 -15.88
CA ILE A 80 -15.18 -6.56 -16.76
C ILE A 80 -13.86 -6.70 -17.55
N PRO A 81 -13.47 -7.94 -17.93
CA PRO A 81 -12.17 -8.18 -18.57
C PRO A 81 -11.90 -7.35 -19.83
N ASN A 82 -12.92 -7.08 -20.66
CA ASN A 82 -12.72 -6.34 -21.90
C ASN A 82 -12.32 -4.88 -21.64
N THR A 83 -12.97 -4.21 -20.68
CA THR A 83 -12.62 -2.84 -20.27
C THR A 83 -11.19 -2.80 -19.71
N LEU A 84 -10.84 -3.78 -18.87
CA LEU A 84 -9.51 -3.88 -18.28
C LEU A 84 -8.39 -4.08 -19.30
N ASN A 85 -8.67 -4.72 -20.43
CA ASN A 85 -7.68 -4.84 -21.49
C ASN A 85 -7.25 -3.47 -22.02
N ASP A 86 -8.20 -2.58 -22.32
CA ASP A 86 -7.86 -1.24 -22.84
C ASP A 86 -7.20 -0.38 -21.76
N VAL A 87 -7.72 -0.43 -20.53
CA VAL A 87 -7.16 0.27 -19.37
C VAL A 87 -5.72 -0.17 -19.07
N SER A 88 -5.44 -1.48 -19.10
CA SER A 88 -4.11 -2.01 -18.81
C SER A 88 -3.08 -1.68 -19.90
N ARG A 89 -3.50 -1.65 -21.18
CA ARG A 89 -2.64 -1.16 -22.27
C ARG A 89 -2.32 0.33 -22.11
N ALA A 90 -3.33 1.15 -21.77
CA ALA A 90 -3.12 2.58 -21.50
C ALA A 90 -2.18 2.79 -20.30
N ALA A 91 -2.35 2.03 -19.22
CA ALA A 91 -1.44 2.06 -18.07
C ALA A 91 0.01 1.72 -18.47
N ALA A 92 0.20 0.71 -19.33
CA ALA A 92 1.51 0.34 -19.84
C ALA A 92 2.15 1.43 -20.72
N GLU A 93 1.35 2.15 -21.51
CA GLU A 93 1.82 3.25 -22.37
C GLU A 93 2.35 4.45 -21.57
N LEU A 94 1.82 4.68 -20.37
CA LEU A 94 2.29 5.74 -19.48
C LEU A 94 3.73 5.50 -18.99
N GLY A 95 4.24 4.27 -19.13
CA GLY A 95 5.60 3.90 -18.73
C GLY A 95 5.81 3.96 -17.22
N VAL A 96 4.77 3.60 -16.45
CA VAL A 96 4.84 3.48 -14.99
C VAL A 96 5.66 2.25 -14.59
N TYR A 97 6.27 2.28 -13.41
CA TYR A 97 7.02 1.13 -12.87
C TYR A 97 6.09 -0.02 -12.49
N MET A 98 4.96 0.32 -11.86
CA MET A 98 3.96 -0.67 -11.45
C MET A 98 2.55 -0.10 -11.43
N PHE A 99 1.55 -0.96 -11.60
CA PHE A 99 0.14 -0.64 -11.38
C PHE A 99 -0.61 -1.86 -10.85
N ASN A 100 -1.82 -1.63 -10.32
CA ASN A 100 -2.59 -2.69 -9.67
C ASN A 100 -4.01 -2.88 -10.23
N VAL A 101 -4.52 -4.08 -10.01
CA VAL A 101 -5.92 -4.49 -10.27
C VAL A 101 -6.48 -5.20 -9.04
N HIS A 102 -7.79 -5.22 -8.85
CA HIS A 102 -8.39 -6.02 -7.76
C HIS A 102 -8.31 -7.52 -8.07
N ALA A 103 -7.70 -8.31 -7.19
CA ALA A 103 -7.61 -9.76 -7.36
C ALA A 103 -9.00 -10.43 -7.25
N SER A 104 -9.96 -9.78 -6.58
CA SER A 104 -11.36 -10.19 -6.50
C SER A 104 -12.08 -10.18 -7.86
N GLY A 105 -11.54 -9.54 -8.90
CA GLY A 105 -12.10 -9.64 -10.26
C GLY A 105 -11.90 -10.96 -10.98
N GLY A 106 -11.23 -11.90 -10.32
CA GLY A 106 -11.21 -13.29 -10.73
C GLY A 106 -10.22 -13.58 -11.86
N LYS A 107 -10.11 -14.88 -12.18
CA LYS A 107 -8.99 -15.40 -12.98
C LYS A 107 -8.91 -14.80 -14.37
N LYS A 108 -10.07 -14.65 -15.02
CA LYS A 108 -10.16 -14.15 -16.40
C LYS A 108 -9.69 -12.71 -16.50
N MET A 109 -10.20 -11.82 -15.62
CA MET A 109 -9.83 -10.41 -15.63
C MET A 109 -8.33 -10.22 -15.46
N MET A 110 -7.74 -10.83 -14.42
CA MET A 110 -6.30 -10.72 -14.16
C MET A 110 -5.45 -11.29 -15.30
N ARG A 111 -5.83 -12.44 -15.87
CA ARG A 111 -5.07 -13.07 -16.98
C ARG A 111 -5.13 -12.23 -18.25
N ASP A 112 -6.30 -11.70 -18.58
CA ASP A 112 -6.48 -10.85 -19.75
C ASP A 112 -5.69 -9.53 -19.60
N THR A 113 -5.63 -8.96 -18.38
CA THR A 113 -4.73 -7.83 -18.04
C THR A 113 -3.27 -8.17 -18.33
N VAL A 114 -2.75 -9.29 -17.79
CA VAL A 114 -1.35 -9.71 -18.02
C VAL A 114 -1.04 -9.85 -19.50
N ASN A 115 -1.92 -10.52 -20.25
CA ASN A 115 -1.74 -10.75 -21.68
C ASN A 115 -1.78 -9.44 -22.47
N SER A 116 -2.75 -8.56 -22.17
CA SER A 116 -2.90 -7.26 -22.85
C SER A 116 -1.68 -6.37 -22.68
N VAL A 117 -1.09 -6.33 -21.48
CA VAL A 117 0.13 -5.57 -21.23
C VAL A 117 1.32 -6.19 -21.98
N LYS A 118 1.50 -7.51 -21.92
CA LYS A 118 2.58 -8.22 -22.65
C LYS A 118 2.51 -7.95 -24.15
N GLU A 119 1.33 -8.06 -24.75
CA GLU A 119 1.12 -7.79 -26.16
C GLU A 119 1.41 -6.32 -26.52
N LYS A 120 1.00 -5.39 -25.66
CA LYS A 120 1.25 -3.97 -25.88
C LYS A 120 2.75 -3.66 -25.85
N ILE A 121 3.45 -4.15 -24.83
CA ILE A 121 4.89 -3.95 -24.66
C ILE A 121 5.69 -4.62 -25.77
N ALA A 122 5.31 -5.84 -26.19
CA ALA A 122 5.94 -6.52 -27.33
C ALA A 122 5.83 -5.71 -28.64
N LYS A 123 4.76 -4.93 -28.80
CA LYS A 123 4.55 -4.07 -29.99
C LYS A 123 5.28 -2.73 -29.89
N THR A 124 5.38 -2.13 -28.70
CA THR A 124 5.96 -0.77 -28.54
C THR A 124 7.40 -0.74 -28.05
N GLY A 125 7.95 -1.85 -27.55
CA GLY A 125 9.31 -1.91 -27.00
C GLY A 125 9.49 -1.21 -25.65
N GLY A 126 8.39 -0.94 -24.93
CA GLY A 126 8.44 -0.33 -23.59
C GLY A 126 9.00 -1.26 -22.51
N LYS A 127 9.21 -0.74 -21.29
CA LYS A 127 9.49 -1.58 -20.12
C LYS A 127 8.20 -2.23 -19.64
N MET A 128 8.26 -3.51 -19.27
CA MET A 128 7.13 -4.21 -18.67
C MET A 128 6.86 -3.63 -17.27
N PRO A 129 5.68 -3.05 -16.98
CA PRO A 129 5.34 -2.64 -15.63
C PRO A 129 5.10 -3.86 -14.75
N LYS A 130 5.38 -3.73 -13.46
CA LYS A 130 4.98 -4.73 -12.46
C LYS A 130 3.47 -4.70 -12.26
N LEU A 131 2.85 -5.87 -12.30
CA LEU A 131 1.40 -6.04 -12.18
C LEU A 131 1.05 -6.60 -10.81
N LEU A 132 0.30 -5.83 -10.03
CA LEU A 132 -0.04 -6.18 -8.65
C LEU A 132 -1.52 -6.51 -8.47
N GLY A 133 -1.80 -7.50 -7.62
CA GLY A 133 -3.15 -7.83 -7.19
C GLY A 133 -3.47 -7.17 -5.85
N VAL A 134 -4.52 -6.34 -5.79
CA VAL A 134 -5.07 -5.88 -4.50
C VAL A 134 -5.87 -7.03 -3.90
N THR A 135 -5.47 -7.48 -2.71
CA THR A 135 -6.14 -8.58 -1.99
C THR A 135 -7.38 -8.07 -1.25
N ILE A 136 -7.27 -7.83 0.06
CA ILE A 136 -8.26 -7.13 0.87
C ILE A 136 -7.70 -5.74 1.21
N LEU A 137 -8.55 -4.71 1.18
CA LEU A 137 -8.14 -3.36 1.50
C LEU A 137 -7.66 -3.30 2.96
N THR A 138 -6.53 -2.64 3.22
CA THR A 138 -5.98 -2.54 4.58
C THR A 138 -6.83 -1.68 5.52
N SER A 139 -7.70 -0.83 4.97
CA SER A 139 -8.72 -0.07 5.72
C SER A 139 -9.99 -0.88 6.01
N PHE A 140 -10.13 -2.06 5.39
CA PHE A 140 -11.20 -2.99 5.73
C PHE A 140 -10.77 -3.72 7.00
N ASP A 141 -11.30 -3.27 8.13
CA ASP A 141 -11.17 -4.01 9.38
C ASP A 141 -12.11 -5.23 9.39
N GLU A 142 -11.87 -6.12 10.37
CA GLU A 142 -12.63 -7.36 10.50
C GLU A 142 -14.13 -7.10 10.66
N ALA A 143 -14.46 -6.02 11.38
CA ALA A 143 -15.79 -5.45 11.53
C ALA A 143 -16.50 -5.16 10.20
N THR A 144 -15.91 -4.28 9.37
CA THR A 144 -16.50 -3.86 8.09
C THR A 144 -16.66 -5.05 7.13
N TYR A 145 -15.69 -5.98 7.16
CA TYR A 145 -15.80 -7.20 6.39
C TYR A 145 -16.96 -8.08 6.87
N LEU A 146 -17.10 -8.29 8.18
CA LEU A 146 -18.18 -9.10 8.76
C LEU A 146 -19.56 -8.52 8.49
N GLN A 147 -19.72 -7.19 8.53
CA GLN A 147 -20.97 -6.54 8.09
C GLN A 147 -21.29 -6.84 6.62
N THR A 148 -20.28 -6.81 5.75
CA THR A 148 -20.45 -7.17 4.34
C THR A 148 -20.84 -8.63 4.17
N VAL A 149 -20.19 -9.54 4.92
CA VAL A 149 -20.52 -10.98 4.92
C VAL A 149 -21.93 -11.21 5.48
N GLN A 150 -22.33 -10.50 6.53
CA GLN A 150 -23.65 -10.57 7.12
C GLN A 150 -24.74 -10.21 6.10
N ALA A 151 -24.56 -9.10 5.38
CA ALA A 151 -25.53 -8.63 4.40
C ALA A 151 -25.86 -9.66 3.30
N VAL A 152 -25.00 -10.67 3.09
CA VAL A 152 -25.16 -11.71 2.07
C VAL A 152 -25.23 -13.13 2.64
N ASN A 153 -25.18 -13.28 3.96
CA ASN A 153 -25.24 -14.58 4.64
C ASN A 153 -26.38 -14.59 5.67
N PRO A 154 -27.57 -15.10 5.31
CA PRO A 154 -28.74 -15.12 6.19
C PRO A 154 -28.52 -15.84 7.52
N LYS A 155 -27.47 -16.67 7.64
CA LYS A 155 -27.09 -17.30 8.92
C LYS A 155 -26.63 -16.28 9.97
N LEU A 156 -26.26 -15.08 9.54
CA LEU A 156 -25.76 -14.00 10.39
C LEU A 156 -26.84 -12.96 10.70
N ASP A 157 -28.09 -13.16 10.23
CA ASP A 157 -29.20 -12.26 10.51
C ASP A 157 -29.44 -12.15 12.03
N GLY A 158 -29.63 -10.91 12.51
CA GLY A 158 -29.88 -10.62 13.93
C GLY A 158 -28.64 -10.50 14.82
N ILE A 159 -27.42 -10.67 14.26
CA ILE A 159 -26.17 -10.40 14.96
C ILE A 159 -25.84 -8.90 14.86
N ASP A 160 -25.79 -8.18 15.96
CA ASP A 160 -25.41 -6.77 15.98
C ASP A 160 -23.88 -6.61 16.04
N PHE A 161 -23.21 -6.66 14.87
CA PHE A 161 -21.75 -6.50 14.81
C PHE A 161 -21.27 -5.13 15.32
N ASP A 162 -22.06 -4.06 15.14
CA ASP A 162 -21.72 -2.71 15.63
C ASP A 162 -21.57 -2.68 17.15
N LYS A 163 -22.51 -3.33 17.84
CA LYS A 163 -22.45 -3.51 19.29
C LYS A 163 -21.21 -4.30 19.71
N TYR A 164 -20.81 -5.34 18.98
CA TYR A 164 -19.59 -6.09 19.30
C TYR A 164 -18.31 -5.28 19.10
N ILE A 165 -18.25 -4.45 18.05
CA ILE A 165 -17.10 -3.59 17.74
C ILE A 165 -16.87 -2.56 18.85
N GLU A 166 -17.96 -1.96 19.34
CA GLU A 166 -17.91 -1.02 20.47
C GLU A 166 -17.55 -1.73 21.79
N MET A 167 -18.11 -2.91 22.05
CA MET A 167 -17.92 -3.64 23.31
C MET A 167 -16.55 -4.33 23.44
N ALA A 168 -15.90 -4.69 22.32
CA ALA A 168 -14.56 -5.27 22.31
C ALA A 168 -13.49 -4.33 22.90
N LYS A 169 -13.76 -3.02 23.02
CA LYS A 169 -12.83 -2.05 23.63
C LYS A 169 -12.84 -2.06 25.16
N ALA A 170 -13.84 -2.66 25.82
CA ALA A 170 -14.08 -2.45 27.26
C ALA A 170 -14.30 -3.71 28.13
N ASP A 171 -14.59 -4.89 27.57
CA ASP A 171 -14.92 -6.10 28.37
C ASP A 171 -14.31 -7.41 27.81
N LYS A 172 -13.50 -8.09 28.64
CA LYS A 172 -12.80 -9.35 28.28
C LYS A 172 -13.72 -10.56 28.13
N VAL A 173 -14.87 -10.62 28.80
CA VAL A 173 -15.82 -11.73 28.70
C VAL A 173 -16.52 -11.68 27.34
N LEU A 174 -16.98 -10.49 26.96
CA LEU A 174 -17.61 -10.24 25.67
C LEU A 174 -16.65 -10.43 24.49
N GLN A 175 -15.35 -10.13 24.66
CA GLN A 175 -14.32 -10.48 23.68
C GLN A 175 -14.20 -11.99 23.43
N ASN A 176 -14.36 -12.81 24.47
CA ASN A 176 -14.29 -14.27 24.33
C ASN A 176 -15.56 -14.84 23.68
N GLU A 177 -16.74 -14.33 24.05
CA GLU A 177 -18.01 -14.69 23.40
C GLU A 177 -17.98 -14.34 21.91
N PHE A 178 -17.46 -13.16 21.55
CA PHE A 178 -17.29 -12.77 20.16
C PHE A 178 -16.31 -13.69 19.40
N LYS A 179 -15.17 -14.03 20.00
CA LYS A 179 -14.24 -15.01 19.40
C LYS A 179 -14.89 -16.38 19.18
N GLN A 180 -15.75 -16.81 20.10
CA GLN A 180 -16.49 -18.06 19.94
C GLN A 180 -17.52 -17.95 18.81
N LEU A 181 -18.24 -16.84 18.71
CA LEU A 181 -19.16 -16.56 17.60
C LEU A 181 -18.47 -16.65 16.24
N LEU A 182 -17.28 -16.04 16.10
CA LEU A 182 -16.49 -16.12 14.86
C LEU A 182 -16.09 -17.55 14.51
N VAL A 183 -15.82 -18.40 15.52
CA VAL A 183 -15.54 -19.83 15.32
C VAL A 183 -16.80 -20.57 14.89
N ASP A 184 -17.93 -20.34 15.57
CA ASP A 184 -19.20 -21.04 15.32
C ASP A 184 -19.73 -20.80 13.90
N PHE A 185 -19.42 -19.64 13.31
CA PHE A 185 -19.79 -19.28 11.94
C PHE A 185 -18.68 -19.51 10.90
N ASP A 186 -17.53 -20.11 11.27
CA ASP A 186 -16.35 -20.28 10.40
C ASP A 186 -15.86 -18.96 9.77
N LEU A 187 -16.03 -17.86 10.52
CA LEU A 187 -15.60 -16.51 10.14
C LEU A 187 -14.22 -16.18 10.71
N LYS A 188 -13.74 -16.97 11.66
CA LYS A 188 -12.39 -16.83 12.18
C LYS A 188 -11.37 -17.00 11.04
N ASP A 189 -10.45 -16.06 10.93
CA ASP A 189 -9.40 -16.04 9.91
C ASP A 189 -9.91 -15.96 8.45
N ILE A 190 -11.18 -15.62 8.21
CA ILE A 190 -11.76 -15.50 6.86
C ILE A 190 -10.99 -14.48 6.00
N ILE A 191 -10.62 -13.34 6.58
CA ILE A 191 -9.82 -12.32 5.89
C ILE A 191 -8.45 -12.86 5.53
N LYS A 192 -7.73 -13.47 6.48
CA LYS A 192 -6.39 -14.03 6.24
C LYS A 192 -6.43 -15.12 5.17
N LYS A 193 -7.43 -15.99 5.22
CA LYS A 193 -7.65 -17.04 4.21
C LYS A 193 -7.95 -16.43 2.85
N GLN A 194 -8.74 -15.36 2.80
CA GLN A 194 -9.03 -14.66 1.56
C GLN A 194 -7.80 -13.96 0.99
N VAL A 195 -7.01 -13.29 1.82
CA VAL A 195 -5.71 -12.71 1.42
C VAL A 195 -4.79 -13.80 0.88
N TYR A 196 -4.67 -14.93 1.58
CA TYR A 196 -3.91 -16.11 1.13
C TYR A 196 -4.37 -16.59 -0.25
N ASN A 197 -5.68 -16.82 -0.43
CA ASN A 197 -6.25 -17.33 -1.68
C ASN A 197 -6.03 -16.35 -2.83
N LEU A 198 -6.24 -15.06 -2.59
CA LEU A 198 -6.06 -14.02 -3.61
C LEU A 198 -4.58 -13.86 -3.98
N ALA A 199 -3.66 -13.94 -3.03
CA ALA A 199 -2.22 -13.88 -3.29
C ALA A 199 -1.74 -15.07 -4.15
N HIS A 200 -2.14 -16.30 -3.80
CA HIS A 200 -1.83 -17.48 -4.61
C HIS A 200 -2.48 -17.41 -5.99
N LEU A 201 -3.69 -16.87 -6.08
CA LEU A 201 -4.34 -16.70 -7.37
C LEU A 201 -3.60 -15.69 -8.26
N SER A 202 -3.15 -14.58 -7.69
CA SER A 202 -2.35 -13.58 -8.40
C SER A 202 -1.05 -14.19 -8.93
N GLU A 203 -0.31 -14.93 -8.10
CA GLU A 203 0.90 -15.64 -8.51
C GLU A 203 0.62 -16.64 -9.65
N GLN A 204 -0.39 -17.50 -9.51
CA GLN A 204 -0.75 -18.51 -10.52
C GLN A 204 -1.12 -17.93 -11.89
N ILE A 205 -1.56 -16.68 -11.93
CA ILE A 205 -1.93 -15.98 -13.16
C ILE A 205 -0.73 -15.26 -13.79
N GLY A 206 0.34 -15.08 -13.02
CA GLY A 206 1.55 -14.38 -13.46
C GLY A 206 1.52 -12.88 -13.19
N LEU A 207 0.81 -12.43 -12.15
CA LEU A 207 1.06 -11.12 -11.54
C LEU A 207 2.41 -11.16 -10.81
N ASP A 208 3.07 -10.01 -10.70
CA ASP A 208 4.38 -9.87 -10.06
C ASP A 208 4.30 -9.84 -8.52
N GLY A 209 3.12 -9.54 -7.96
CA GLY A 209 2.95 -9.40 -6.52
C GLY A 209 1.54 -9.05 -6.09
N VAL A 210 1.40 -8.72 -4.81
CA VAL A 210 0.15 -8.23 -4.22
C VAL A 210 0.34 -6.99 -3.36
N VAL A 211 -0.78 -6.27 -3.19
CA VAL A 211 -0.96 -5.28 -2.13
C VAL A 211 -1.70 -5.96 -0.97
N CYS A 212 -1.09 -5.97 0.22
CA CYS A 212 -1.66 -6.52 1.46
C CYS A 212 -1.07 -5.82 2.69
N SER A 213 -1.61 -6.06 3.89
CA SER A 213 -1.00 -5.54 5.11
C SER A 213 0.28 -6.31 5.46
N ALA A 214 1.16 -5.72 6.26
CA ALA A 214 2.34 -6.42 6.77
C ALA A 214 1.99 -7.59 7.71
N ASP A 215 0.85 -7.52 8.43
CA ASP A 215 0.33 -8.61 9.26
C ASP A 215 -0.01 -9.88 8.45
N ASP A 216 -0.48 -9.70 7.21
CA ASP A 216 -0.87 -10.81 6.35
C ASP A 216 0.34 -11.62 5.87
N LEU A 217 1.53 -11.01 5.83
CA LEU A 217 2.73 -11.59 5.23
C LEU A 217 3.17 -12.89 5.90
N LYS A 218 3.00 -13.01 7.21
CA LYS A 218 3.36 -14.23 7.95
C LYS A 218 2.63 -15.47 7.42
N ALA A 219 1.43 -15.30 6.87
CA ALA A 219 0.64 -16.40 6.31
C ALA A 219 0.98 -16.73 4.85
N ILE A 220 1.60 -15.82 4.10
CA ILE A 220 1.74 -15.94 2.63
C ILE A 220 3.19 -15.92 2.12
N LYS A 221 4.12 -15.25 2.82
CA LYS A 221 5.46 -14.97 2.29
C LYS A 221 6.27 -16.23 1.98
N ASP A 222 6.20 -17.21 2.88
CA ASP A 222 6.98 -18.45 2.79
C ASP A 222 6.30 -19.50 1.89
N THR A 223 5.11 -19.17 1.35
CA THR A 223 4.32 -20.06 0.49
C THR A 223 4.38 -19.71 -0.99
N LEU A 224 4.94 -18.54 -1.32
CA LEU A 224 5.08 -18.03 -2.68
C LEU A 224 6.56 -17.86 -3.05
N PRO A 225 6.92 -17.77 -4.34
CA PRO A 225 8.30 -17.58 -4.76
C PRO A 225 8.93 -16.32 -4.17
N LYS A 226 10.23 -16.36 -3.85
CA LYS A 226 10.97 -15.19 -3.33
C LYS A 226 10.93 -13.96 -4.25
N SER A 227 10.67 -14.14 -5.54
CA SER A 227 10.53 -13.06 -6.50
C SER A 227 9.16 -12.36 -6.47
N PHE A 228 8.19 -12.92 -5.74
CA PHE A 228 6.84 -12.36 -5.62
C PHE A 228 6.86 -11.14 -4.71
N MET A 229 6.32 -10.02 -5.20
CA MET A 229 6.36 -8.73 -4.51
C MET A 229 5.24 -8.60 -3.48
N TYR A 230 5.57 -7.95 -2.37
CA TYR A 230 4.63 -7.57 -1.31
C TYR A 230 4.69 -6.07 -1.10
N VAL A 231 3.70 -5.36 -1.64
CA VAL A 231 3.57 -3.91 -1.49
C VAL A 231 2.68 -3.62 -0.29
N THR A 232 3.27 -3.14 0.79
CA THR A 232 2.57 -2.98 2.07
C THR A 232 2.30 -1.52 2.41
N PRO A 233 1.04 -1.06 2.38
CA PRO A 233 0.66 0.24 2.92
C PRO A 233 0.45 0.19 4.43
N GLY A 234 0.27 1.37 5.01
CA GLY A 234 0.05 1.51 6.44
C GLY A 234 1.34 1.42 7.25
N ILE A 235 2.47 1.84 6.69
CA ILE A 235 3.75 1.91 7.41
C ILE A 235 3.79 3.21 8.22
N LYS A 236 4.17 3.12 9.51
CA LYS A 236 4.44 4.29 10.37
C LYS A 236 5.89 4.71 10.26
N GLY A 237 6.18 5.97 10.55
CA GLY A 237 7.57 6.38 10.75
C GLY A 237 8.07 5.85 12.10
N PRO A 238 9.39 5.68 12.28
CA PRO A 238 9.96 5.22 13.55
C PRO A 238 9.64 6.18 14.71
N ASN A 239 9.46 7.47 14.40
CA ASN A 239 9.23 8.54 15.38
C ASN A 239 7.84 9.19 15.26
N THR A 240 6.91 8.62 14.49
CA THR A 240 5.58 9.22 14.25
C THR A 240 4.44 8.32 14.75
N LEU A 241 3.37 8.94 15.25
CA LEU A 241 2.16 8.22 15.62
C LEU A 241 1.39 7.75 14.36
N PRO A 242 0.67 6.61 14.42
CA PRO A 242 -0.32 6.28 13.39
C PRO A 242 -1.32 7.42 13.23
N GLY A 243 -1.76 7.70 12.02
CA GLY A 243 -2.83 8.69 11.82
C GLY A 243 -4.24 8.08 11.86
N PRO A 244 -5.30 8.91 11.74
CA PRO A 244 -6.67 8.55 12.14
C PRO A 244 -7.32 7.34 11.44
N ASP A 245 -6.95 7.03 10.20
CA ASP A 245 -7.44 5.86 9.44
C ASP A 245 -6.54 4.61 9.57
N GLN A 246 -5.50 4.66 10.42
CA GLN A 246 -4.61 3.53 10.68
C GLN A 246 -4.97 2.85 12.01
N ASN A 247 -5.08 1.52 11.98
CA ASN A 247 -5.29 0.73 13.19
C ASN A 247 -3.96 0.50 13.92
N ILE A 248 -3.80 1.09 15.11
CA ILE A 248 -2.56 1.08 15.92
C ILE A 248 -1.98 -0.32 16.17
N ASP A 249 -2.83 -1.35 16.26
CA ASP A 249 -2.42 -2.73 16.51
C ASP A 249 -1.83 -3.44 15.27
N ARG A 250 -1.86 -2.78 14.11
CA ARG A 250 -1.46 -3.33 12.79
C ARG A 250 -0.43 -2.48 12.03
N VAL A 251 0.25 -1.54 12.71
CA VAL A 251 1.16 -0.57 12.07
C VAL A 251 2.63 -0.89 12.33
N PHE A 252 3.37 -1.13 11.25
CA PHE A 252 4.77 -1.54 11.27
C PHE A 252 5.70 -0.36 10.98
N THR A 253 6.85 -0.31 11.64
CA THR A 253 7.97 0.54 11.17
C THR A 253 8.56 -0.07 9.88
N PRO A 254 9.30 0.70 9.06
CA PRO A 254 9.92 0.21 7.85
C PRO A 254 10.72 -1.09 8.02
N GLY A 255 11.67 -1.13 8.96
CA GLY A 255 12.50 -2.29 9.23
C GLY A 255 11.69 -3.52 9.66
N ASN A 256 10.70 -3.32 10.54
CA ASN A 256 9.81 -4.40 10.96
C ASN A 256 8.98 -4.97 9.80
N ALA A 257 8.49 -4.12 8.90
CA ALA A 257 7.75 -4.55 7.72
C ALA A 257 8.64 -5.35 6.76
N ILE A 258 9.88 -4.89 6.51
CA ILE A 258 10.87 -5.64 5.73
C ILE A 258 11.13 -7.01 6.37
N GLY A 259 11.26 -7.08 7.70
CA GLY A 259 11.42 -8.36 8.39
C GLY A 259 10.22 -9.29 8.31
N GLN A 260 9.01 -8.73 8.19
CA GLN A 260 7.83 -9.51 7.84
C GLN A 260 7.81 -9.97 6.38
N GLY A 261 8.64 -9.42 5.50
CA GLY A 261 8.77 -9.82 4.10
C GLY A 261 8.28 -8.78 3.10
N SER A 262 7.97 -7.56 3.53
CA SER A 262 7.60 -6.48 2.62
C SER A 262 8.71 -6.18 1.62
N THR A 263 8.35 -6.00 0.35
CA THR A 263 9.30 -5.64 -0.72
C THR A 263 9.19 -4.18 -1.13
N ILE A 264 8.03 -3.54 -0.94
CA ILE A 264 7.83 -2.10 -1.13
C ILE A 264 6.98 -1.58 0.02
N LEU A 265 7.38 -0.44 0.59
CA LEU A 265 6.76 0.18 1.74
C LEU A 265 5.99 1.44 1.30
N VAL A 266 4.66 1.43 1.41
CA VAL A 266 3.87 2.63 1.12
C VAL A 266 3.74 3.47 2.40
N VAL A 267 4.52 4.55 2.48
CA VAL A 267 4.71 5.39 3.67
C VAL A 267 4.13 6.78 3.43
N GLY A 268 2.96 7.08 4.01
CA GLY A 268 2.24 8.33 3.73
C GLY A 268 2.47 9.44 4.76
N ARG A 269 1.49 9.67 5.63
CA ARG A 269 1.51 10.77 6.63
C ARG A 269 2.73 10.79 7.52
N ALA A 270 3.35 9.64 7.78
CA ALA A 270 4.61 9.58 8.50
C ALA A 270 5.70 10.49 7.88
N ILE A 271 5.63 10.74 6.57
CA ILE A 271 6.50 11.66 5.83
C ILE A 271 5.79 12.99 5.55
N THR A 272 4.53 12.98 5.07
CA THR A 272 3.87 14.21 4.61
C THR A 272 3.35 15.12 5.74
N ASP A 273 3.02 14.55 6.89
CA ASP A 273 2.63 15.27 8.11
C ASP A 273 3.30 14.64 9.35
N PRO A 274 4.61 14.91 9.54
CA PRO A 274 5.40 14.33 10.62
C PRO A 274 5.19 15.05 11.96
N ARG A 275 4.20 15.94 12.08
CA ARG A 275 3.91 16.66 13.32
C ARG A 275 3.52 15.70 14.44
N THR A 276 4.00 15.98 15.64
CA THR A 276 3.48 15.40 16.89
C THR A 276 2.06 15.90 17.16
N GLU A 277 1.34 15.23 18.06
CA GLU A 277 -0.02 15.64 18.41
C GLU A 277 -0.05 17.06 19.00
N GLU A 278 0.89 17.38 19.89
CA GLU A 278 1.05 18.74 20.43
C GLU A 278 1.28 19.77 19.32
N GLN A 279 2.14 19.47 18.33
CA GLN A 279 2.35 20.35 17.18
C GLN A 279 1.10 20.53 16.31
N ARG A 280 0.26 19.50 16.19
CA ARG A 280 -1.02 19.60 15.47
C ARG A 280 -2.02 20.47 16.23
N GLU A 281 -2.15 20.26 17.53
CA GLU A 281 -3.01 21.06 18.42
C GLU A 281 -2.61 22.53 18.43
N MET A 282 -1.30 22.80 18.40
CA MET A 282 -0.74 24.15 18.32
C MET A 282 -0.80 24.76 16.92
N GLY A 283 -1.25 24.02 15.90
CA GLY A 283 -1.34 24.51 14.52
C GLY A 283 0.03 24.80 13.88
N VAL A 284 1.08 24.10 14.29
CA VAL A 284 2.43 24.26 13.73
C VAL A 284 2.39 23.94 12.22
N GLU A 285 2.98 24.83 11.42
CA GLU A 285 3.09 24.63 9.97
C GLU A 285 4.08 23.52 9.62
N ILE A 286 3.74 22.71 8.63
CA ILE A 286 4.61 21.64 8.16
C ILE A 286 5.65 22.23 7.21
N THR A 287 6.90 22.26 7.65
CA THR A 287 8.02 22.76 6.83
C THR A 287 8.62 21.68 5.94
N PRO A 288 9.28 22.04 4.83
CA PRO A 288 10.07 21.10 4.02
C PRO A 288 11.11 20.32 4.83
N GLN A 289 11.79 20.99 5.78
CA GLN A 289 12.81 20.36 6.61
C GLN A 289 12.22 19.22 7.46
N MET A 290 11.02 19.42 8.03
CA MET A 290 10.34 18.38 8.80
C MET A 290 10.04 17.13 7.97
N ARG A 291 9.57 17.30 6.72
CA ARG A 291 9.29 16.18 5.82
C ARG A 291 10.57 15.48 5.36
N ILE A 292 11.63 16.24 5.09
CA ILE A 292 12.96 15.72 4.76
C ILE A 292 13.54 14.88 5.90
N ASP A 293 13.51 15.39 7.14
CA ASP A 293 14.01 14.65 8.30
C ASP A 293 13.18 13.37 8.54
N ALA A 294 11.85 13.44 8.38
CA ALA A 294 10.98 12.28 8.51
C ALA A 294 11.21 11.23 7.41
N ALA A 295 11.43 11.65 6.16
CA ALA A 295 11.77 10.75 5.06
C ALA A 295 13.14 10.08 5.30
N TYR A 296 14.12 10.84 5.79
CA TYR A 296 15.43 10.29 6.15
C TYR A 296 15.32 9.27 7.29
N ASP A 297 14.54 9.55 8.34
CA ASP A 297 14.31 8.60 9.44
C ASP A 297 13.66 7.29 8.95
N VAL A 298 12.73 7.36 8.01
CA VAL A 298 12.10 6.18 7.37
C VAL A 298 13.12 5.36 6.59
N VAL A 299 13.98 6.01 5.80
CA VAL A 299 15.05 5.34 5.05
C VAL A 299 16.06 4.69 6.01
N ARG A 300 16.43 5.39 7.08
CA ARG A 300 17.39 4.88 8.08
C ARG A 300 16.85 3.66 8.83
N ASP A 301 15.60 3.67 9.27
CA ASP A 301 14.98 2.51 9.95
C ASP A 301 14.94 1.26 9.05
N ALA A 302 14.69 1.44 7.75
CA ALA A 302 14.79 0.36 6.77
C ALA A 302 16.23 -0.12 6.58
N ALA A 303 17.20 0.80 6.50
CA ALA A 303 18.61 0.48 6.32
C ALA A 303 19.20 -0.28 7.51
N GLU A 304 18.90 0.16 8.73
CA GLU A 304 19.34 -0.50 9.97
C GLU A 304 18.87 -1.96 10.03
N TYR A 305 17.64 -2.25 9.57
CA TYR A 305 17.17 -3.62 9.45
C TYR A 305 17.97 -4.42 8.42
N LEU A 306 18.19 -3.88 7.22
CA LEU A 306 18.96 -4.56 6.17
C LEU A 306 20.40 -4.84 6.60
N GLU A 307 21.03 -3.93 7.33
CA GLU A 307 22.36 -4.11 7.91
C GLU A 307 22.40 -5.19 8.98
N SER A 308 21.32 -5.33 9.77
CA SER A 308 21.26 -6.33 10.84
C SER A 308 21.12 -7.78 10.34
N VAL A 309 20.71 -7.98 9.10
CA VAL A 309 20.48 -9.31 8.50
C VAL A 309 21.49 -9.71 7.42
N ASN A 310 22.41 -8.81 7.07
CA ASN A 310 23.55 -9.05 6.18
C ASN A 310 24.79 -9.48 6.98
#